data_AF-A0A542LQ16-F1
#
_entry.id   AF-A0A542LQ16-F1
#
_cell.length_a   1.000
_cell.length_b   1.000
_cell.length_c   1.000
_cell.angle_alpha   90.00
_cell.angle_beta   90.00
_cell.angle_gamma   90.00
#
_symmetry.space_group_name_H-M   'P 1'
#
loop_
_entity.id
_entity.type
_entity.pdbx_description
1 polymer ?
#
loop_
_entity_poly.entity_id
_entity_poly.type
_entity_poly.pdbx_seq_one_letter_code
_entity_poly.pdbx_strand_id
1 'polypeptide(L)' 'MPQDNLDHSDSDFVVPYQRRDARQKDIVDLGIALQQRSNTMSALEYLRSQDVGNDVIERVLTEPGRRRSWSV' A
#
# COMPACT_ATOMS: atom_id res chain seq x y z
N MET A 1 -1.25 34.82 -41.03
CA MET A 1 -0.19 34.32 -40.13
C MET A 1 0.26 35.48 -39.26
N PRO A 2 0.58 35.31 -37.96
CA PRO A 2 0.96 34.08 -37.23
C PRO A 2 -0.10 33.68 -36.18
N GLN A 3 -0.32 32.41 -35.81
CA GLN A 3 0.52 31.41 -35.12
C GLN A 3 0.84 31.76 -33.66
N ASP A 4 -0.14 31.54 -32.77
CA ASP A 4 0.10 31.32 -31.35
C ASP A 4 0.25 29.82 -31.11
N ASN A 5 1.51 29.43 -31.13
CA ASN A 5 2.04 28.17 -30.68
C ASN A 5 1.87 28.07 -29.15
N LEU A 6 1.06 27.12 -28.68
CA LEU A 6 1.25 26.49 -27.38
C LEU A 6 1.01 24.98 -27.54
N ASP A 7 1.95 24.33 -28.23
CA ASP A 7 2.41 23.02 -27.78
C ASP A 7 3.03 23.19 -26.39
N HIS A 8 2.35 22.75 -25.34
CA HIS A 8 2.99 22.35 -24.09
C HIS A 8 2.33 21.07 -23.62
N SER A 9 2.96 19.97 -24.05
CA SER A 9 3.10 18.72 -23.31
C SER A 9 2.80 18.86 -21.82
N ASP A 10 1.77 18.17 -21.34
CA ASP A 10 1.83 17.52 -20.03
C ASP A 10 1.50 16.05 -20.24
N SER A 11 2.52 15.38 -20.75
CA SER A 11 2.70 13.94 -20.71
C SER A 11 2.12 13.34 -19.44
N ASP A 12 1.20 12.41 -19.62
CA ASP A 12 1.13 11.12 -18.92
C ASP A 12 1.94 11.03 -17.61
N PHE A 13 1.49 11.72 -16.56
CA PHE A 13 1.76 11.26 -15.21
C PHE A 13 0.81 10.10 -14.94
N VAL A 14 1.08 8.94 -15.56
CA VAL A 14 0.55 7.66 -15.08
C VAL A 14 1.13 7.47 -13.70
N VAL A 15 0.40 7.96 -12.71
CA VAL A 15 0.76 7.94 -11.31
C VAL A 15 1.09 6.49 -10.95
N PRO A 16 2.28 6.16 -10.41
CA PRO A 16 2.65 4.79 -10.04
C PRO A 16 1.84 4.24 -8.84
N TYR A 17 0.70 4.86 -8.51
CA TYR A 17 -0.21 4.56 -7.41
C TYR A 17 -0.55 3.06 -7.39
N GLN A 18 -0.94 2.51 -8.54
CA GLN A 18 -1.41 1.13 -8.63
C GLN A 18 -0.36 0.07 -8.28
N ARG A 19 0.92 0.30 -8.60
CA ARG A 19 2.00 -0.66 -8.26
C ARG A 19 2.38 -0.59 -6.78
N ARG A 20 2.34 0.61 -6.20
CA ARG A 20 2.62 0.82 -4.78
C ARG A 20 1.52 0.21 -3.91
N ASP A 21 0.26 0.38 -4.31
CA ASP A 21 -0.90 -0.19 -3.63
C ASP A 21 -0.89 -1.72 -3.66
N ALA A 22 -0.55 -2.33 -4.81
CA ALA A 22 -0.46 -3.78 -4.92
C ALA A 22 0.63 -4.36 -4.00
N ARG A 23 1.84 -3.79 -4.03
CA ARG A 23 2.95 -4.23 -3.16
C ARG A 23 2.60 -4.05 -1.69
N GLN A 24 2.00 -2.93 -1.33
CA GLN A 24 1.60 -2.65 0.04
C GLN A 24 0.53 -3.63 0.50
N LYS A 25 -0.45 -3.96 -0.34
CA LYS A 25 -1.44 -4.99 -0.07
C LYS A 25 -0.80 -6.36 0.18
N ASP A 26 0.12 -6.79 -0.69
CA ASP A 26 0.77 -8.10 -0.57
C ASP A 26 1.61 -8.21 0.71
N ILE A 27 2.35 -7.16 1.08
CA ILE A 27 3.08 -7.07 2.36
C ILE A 27 2.10 -7.23 3.52
N VAL A 28 1.01 -6.50 3.47
CA VAL A 28 0.01 -6.40 4.54
C VAL A 28 -0.77 -7.72 4.66
N ASP A 29 -1.02 -8.44 3.56
CA ASP A 29 -1.64 -9.78 3.53
C ASP A 29 -0.69 -10.86 4.07
N LEU A 30 0.60 -10.83 3.68
CA LEU A 30 1.59 -11.75 4.23
C LEU A 30 1.80 -11.53 5.73
N GLY A 31 1.75 -10.28 6.21
CA GLY A 31 1.78 -9.96 7.65
C GLY A 31 0.64 -10.63 8.44
N ILE A 32 -0.60 -10.62 7.90
CA ILE A 32 -1.72 -11.35 8.54
C ILE A 32 -1.47 -12.84 8.55
N ALA A 33 -1.07 -13.40 7.40
CA ALA A 33 -0.83 -14.84 7.29
C ALA A 33 0.25 -15.29 8.28
N LEU A 34 1.31 -14.49 8.47
CA LEU A 34 2.36 -14.73 9.47
C LEU A 34 1.83 -14.66 10.90
N GLN A 35 0.95 -13.71 11.20
CA GLN A 35 0.32 -13.61 12.52
C GLN A 35 -0.52 -14.84 12.85
N GLN A 36 -1.31 -15.31 11.88
CA GLN A 36 -2.20 -16.47 12.03
C GLN A 36 -1.43 -17.79 12.11
N ARG A 37 -0.35 -17.93 11.31
CA ARG A 37 0.44 -19.16 11.23
C ARG A 37 1.44 -19.29 12.38
N SER A 38 2.00 -18.17 12.84
CA SER A 38 3.07 -18.13 13.84
C SER A 38 2.60 -17.37 15.08
N ASN A 39 2.86 -16.07 15.15
CA ASN A 39 2.45 -15.20 16.25
C ASN A 39 2.53 -13.73 15.83
N THR A 40 1.99 -12.85 16.69
CA THR A 40 1.99 -11.39 16.50
C THR A 40 3.39 -10.78 16.39
N MET A 41 4.38 -11.30 17.13
CA MET A 41 5.75 -10.76 17.11
C MET A 41 6.43 -11.00 15.75
N SER A 42 6.27 -12.19 15.16
CA SER A 42 6.79 -12.50 13.83
C SER A 42 6.17 -11.64 12.74
N ALA A 43 4.86 -11.36 12.84
CA ALA A 43 4.18 -10.45 11.92
C ALA A 43 4.65 -9.00 12.07
N LEU A 44 4.84 -8.53 13.31
CA LEU A 44 5.36 -7.20 13.61
C LEU A 44 6.76 -6.97 13.02
N GLU A 45 7.67 -7.92 13.24
CA GLU A 45 9.04 -7.87 12.71
C GLU A 45 9.05 -7.85 11.18
N TYR A 46 8.24 -8.70 10.55
CA TYR A 46 8.11 -8.72 9.10
C TYR A 46 7.61 -7.37 8.57
N LEU A 47 6.54 -6.80 9.13
CA LEU A 47 6.00 -5.52 8.67
C LEU A 47 6.99 -4.36 8.86
N ARG A 48 7.74 -4.34 9.98
CA ARG A 48 8.83 -3.37 10.18
C ARG A 48 9.95 -3.53 9.16
N SER A 49 10.32 -4.76 8.81
CA SER A 49 11.35 -5.02 7.79
C SER A 49 10.96 -4.50 6.39
N GLN A 50 9.66 -4.31 6.15
CA GLN A 50 9.11 -3.78 4.91
C GLN A 50 8.83 -2.26 4.98
N ASP A 51 9.30 -1.58 6.02
CA ASP A 51 9.09 -0.13 6.24
C ASP A 51 7.61 0.26 6.29
N VAL A 52 6.77 -0.62 6.86
CA VAL A 52 5.36 -0.33 7.07
C VAL A 52 5.22 0.59 8.29
N GLY A 53 4.52 1.70 8.12
CA GLY A 53 4.28 2.66 9.20
C GLY A 53 3.51 2.05 10.38
N ASN A 54 3.81 2.51 11.59
CA ASN A 54 3.24 1.98 12.83
C ASN A 54 1.70 2.00 12.86
N ASP A 55 1.06 3.03 12.30
CA ASP A 55 -0.41 3.13 12.25
C ASP A 55 -1.05 2.01 11.40
N VAL A 56 -0.35 1.59 10.34
CA VAL A 56 -0.77 0.47 9.51
C VAL A 56 -0.51 -0.83 10.25
N ILE A 57 0.66 -1.00 10.85
CA ILE A 57 1.00 -2.18 11.65
C ILE A 57 -0.02 -2.41 12.77
N GLU A 58 -0.35 -1.38 13.54
CA GLU A 58 -1.35 -1.45 14.60
C GLU A 58 -2.67 -1.98 14.04
N ARG A 59 -3.21 -1.33 13.00
CA ARG A 59 -4.46 -1.75 12.35
C ARG A 59 -4.42 -3.19 11.84
N VAL A 60 -3.29 -3.60 11.26
CA VAL A 60 -3.11 -4.95 10.72
C VAL A 60 -3.12 -6.00 11.83
N LEU A 61 -2.48 -5.73 12.96
CA LEU A 61 -2.31 -6.69 14.05
C LEU A 61 -3.49 -6.71 15.03
N THR A 62 -4.21 -5.60 15.20
CA THR A 62 -5.35 -5.49 16.12
C THR A 62 -6.69 -5.74 15.43
N GLU A 63 -6.83 -5.36 14.16
CA GLU A 63 -8.10 -5.42 13.42
C GLU A 63 -7.94 -5.99 12.00
N PRO A 64 -7.34 -7.19 11.82
CA PRO A 64 -7.07 -7.75 10.49
C PRO A 64 -8.34 -7.93 9.63
N GLY A 65 -9.51 -8.15 10.25
CA GLY A 65 -10.80 -8.31 9.58
C GLY A 65 -11.46 -7.01 9.12
N ARG A 66 -11.00 -5.84 9.57
CA ARG A 66 -11.61 -4.53 9.24
C ARG A 66 -11.18 -3.98 7.88
N ARG A 67 -10.33 -4.70 7.15
CA ARG A 67 -9.83 -4.30 5.82
C ARG A 67 -10.90 -4.17 4.73
N ARG A 68 -12.15 -4.62 4.97
CA ARG A 68 -13.18 -4.80 3.94
C ARG A 68 -14.40 -3.88 4.04
N SER A 69 -14.23 -2.64 4.48
CA SER A 69 -15.24 -1.58 4.29
C SER A 69 -14.71 -0.35 3.55
N TRP A 70 -13.60 -0.51 2.82
CA TRP A 70 -13.31 0.33 1.66
C TRP A 70 -13.79 -0.42 0.41
N SER A 71 -15.09 -0.63 0.33
CA SER A 71 -15.72 -1.02 -0.93
C SER A 71 -15.88 0.27 -1.73
N VAL A 72 -15.50 0.15 -3.01
CA VAL A 72 -15.64 1.11 -4.12
C VAL A 72 -16.76 2.14 -4.01
#